data_AF-A0A437UWQ1-F1
#
_entry.id   AF-A0A437UWQ1-F1
#
_cell.length_a   1.000
_cell.length_b   1.000
_cell.length_c   1.000
_cell.angle_alpha   90.00
_cell.angle_beta   90.00
_cell.angle_gamma   90.00
#
_symmetry.space_group_name_H-M   'P 1'
#
loop_
_entity.id
_entity.type
_entity.pdbx_description
1 polymer ?
#
loop_
_entity_poly.entity_id
_entity_poly.type
_entity_poly.pdbx_seq_one_letter_code
_entity_poly.pdbx_strand_id
1 'polypeptide(L)'
;MHAIERRLISRFAFPDETRSIHLVPSGQGGVHLLQYSRGSLTRLAFGEDAVCHRLSLDERACASLGGLLGWGDDLPRGLERFFSRDEALLVDLIDVCDRAGIPYGFCSMGGGTGAMVQRGEPAG
;
A
#
# COMPACT_ATOMS: atom_id res chain seq x y z
N MET A 1 13.15 -10.10 -19.77
CA MET A 1 12.64 -9.04 -18.90
C MET A 1 11.19 -9.40 -18.58
N HIS A 2 10.92 -10.06 -17.46
CA HIS A 2 9.54 -10.37 -17.08
C HIS A 2 8.87 -9.06 -16.65
N ALA A 3 7.81 -8.66 -17.36
CA ALA A 3 7.00 -7.53 -16.94
C ALA A 3 6.40 -7.89 -15.58
N ILE A 4 6.73 -7.12 -14.55
CA ILE A 4 6.08 -7.30 -13.25
C ILE A 4 4.62 -6.90 -13.44
N GLU A 5 3.73 -7.89 -13.40
CA GLU A 5 2.30 -7.67 -13.63
C GLU A 5 1.72 -6.86 -12.46
N ARG A 6 1.38 -5.60 -12.75
CA ARG A 6 0.70 -4.71 -11.82
C ARG A 6 -0.80 -4.98 -11.88
N ARG A 7 -1.37 -5.49 -10.81
CA ARG A 7 -2.82 -5.77 -10.67
C ARG A 7 -3.52 -4.62 -9.97
N LEU A 8 -4.59 -4.07 -10.56
CA LEU A 8 -5.49 -3.14 -9.87
C LEU A 8 -6.35 -3.94 -8.89
N ILE A 9 -6.32 -3.58 -7.60
CA ILE A 9 -7.05 -4.31 -6.54
C ILE A 9 -8.17 -3.49 -5.89
N SER A 10 -8.12 -2.16 -6.01
CA SER A 10 -9.23 -1.29 -5.61
C SER A 10 -9.19 0.01 -6.42
N ARG A 11 -10.36 0.53 -6.76
CA ARG A 11 -10.52 1.82 -7.42
C ARG A 11 -11.70 2.54 -6.84
N PHE A 12 -11.49 3.82 -6.59
CA PHE A 12 -12.49 4.70 -6.06
C PHE A 12 -12.50 6.02 -6.82
N ALA A 13 -13.69 6.56 -7.06
CA ALA A 13 -13.89 7.76 -7.83
C ALA A 13 -15.00 8.61 -7.23
N PHE A 14 -14.66 9.86 -6.95
CA PHE A 14 -15.56 10.96 -6.67
C PHE A 14 -15.51 11.97 -7.84
N PRO A 15 -16.48 12.91 -7.95
CA PRO A 15 -16.59 13.81 -9.10
C PRO A 15 -15.27 14.47 -9.56
N ASP A 16 -14.38 14.83 -8.63
CA ASP A 16 -13.09 15.48 -8.92
C ASP A 16 -11.88 14.80 -8.27
N GLU A 17 -12.03 13.55 -7.81
CA GLU A 17 -10.96 12.81 -7.13
C GLU A 17 -10.99 11.34 -7.53
N THR A 18 -9.82 10.81 -7.85
CA THR A 18 -9.65 9.40 -8.19
C THR A 18 -8.57 8.80 -7.32
N ARG A 19 -8.84 7.60 -6.84
CA ARG A 19 -7.88 6.81 -6.07
C ARG A 19 -7.82 5.38 -6.60
N SER A 20 -6.63 4.84 -6.74
CA SER A 20 -6.46 3.43 -7.10
C SER A 20 -5.36 2.78 -6.28
N ILE A 21 -5.59 1.54 -5.87
CA ILE A 21 -4.62 0.68 -5.22
C ILE A 21 -4.20 -0.41 -6.20
N HIS A 22 -2.90 -0.56 -6.41
CA HIS A 22 -2.32 -1.61 -7.22
C HIS A 22 -1.42 -2.52 -6.39
N LEU A 23 -1.57 -3.82 -6.61
CA LEU A 23 -0.67 -4.85 -6.11
C LEU A 23 0.41 -5.13 -7.16
N VAL A 24 1.66 -5.16 -6.71
CA VAL A 24 2.83 -5.46 -7.52
C VAL A 24 3.65 -6.53 -6.78
N PRO A 25 3.71 -7.77 -7.26
CA PRO A 25 4.57 -8.79 -6.66
C PRO A 25 6.04 -8.35 -6.66
N SER A 26 6.75 -8.58 -5.56
CA SER A 26 8.20 -8.44 -5.50
C SER A 26 8.85 -9.76 -5.94
N GLY A 27 10.00 -9.69 -6.61
CA GLY A 27 10.76 -10.88 -7.00
C GLY A 27 11.31 -11.72 -5.83
N GLN A 28 11.16 -11.26 -4.59
CA GLN A 28 11.63 -11.91 -3.36
C GLN A 28 10.47 -12.38 -2.46
N GLY A 29 9.31 -12.74 -3.02
CA GLY A 29 8.16 -13.25 -2.25
C GLY A 29 7.34 -12.19 -1.48
N GLY A 30 7.81 -10.95 -1.45
CA GLY A 30 7.07 -9.80 -0.91
C GLY A 30 6.09 -9.18 -1.92
N VAL A 31 5.48 -8.06 -1.51
CA VAL A 31 4.62 -7.25 -2.38
C VAL A 31 4.88 -5.76 -2.21
N HIS A 32 4.63 -5.00 -3.26
CA HIS A 32 4.45 -3.56 -3.20
C HIS A 32 2.99 -3.22 -3.46
N LEU A 33 2.46 -2.32 -2.65
CA LEU A 33 1.15 -1.70 -2.84
C LEU A 33 1.35 -0.24 -3.25
N LEU A 34 0.75 0.15 -4.36
CA LEU A 34 0.83 1.50 -4.90
C LEU A 34 -0.53 2.16 -4.82
N GLN A 35 -0.65 3.25 -4.07
CA GLN A 35 -1.83 4.10 -4.04
C GLN A 35 -1.61 5.35 -4.86
N TYR A 36 -2.28 5.43 -6.00
CA TYR A 36 -2.34 6.67 -6.79
C TYR A 36 -3.55 7.46 -6.33
N SER A 37 -3.35 8.74 -6.02
CA SER A 37 -4.45 9.70 -5.80
C SER A 37 -4.27 10.85 -6.79
N ARG A 38 -5.37 11.33 -7.38
CA ARG A 38 -5.37 12.41 -8.36
C ARG A 38 -6.67 13.17 -8.29
N GLY A 39 -6.58 14.49 -8.14
CA GLY A 39 -7.74 15.34 -8.04
C GLY A 39 -7.54 16.59 -7.21
N SER A 40 -8.62 17.31 -7.00
CA SER A 40 -8.64 18.58 -6.25
C SER A 40 -8.29 18.40 -4.77
N LEU A 41 -8.70 17.27 -4.16
CA LEU A 41 -8.36 16.96 -2.77
C LEU A 41 -6.90 16.54 -2.64
N THR A 42 -6.39 15.79 -3.62
CA THR A 42 -4.96 15.47 -3.70
C THR A 42 -4.12 16.75 -3.78
N ARG A 43 -4.50 17.72 -4.63
CA ARG A 43 -3.83 19.02 -4.70
C ARG A 43 -3.89 19.77 -3.37
N LEU A 44 -5.04 19.77 -2.72
CA LEU A 44 -5.21 20.45 -1.43
C LEU A 44 -4.32 19.82 -0.33
N ALA A 45 -4.23 18.49 -0.29
CA ALA A 45 -3.49 17.77 0.75
C ALA A 45 -1.98 17.76 0.52
N PHE A 46 -1.53 17.66 -0.74
CA PHE A 46 -0.12 17.42 -1.07
C PHE A 46 0.53 18.53 -1.91
N GLY A 47 -0.22 19.54 -2.34
CA GLY A 47 0.26 20.60 -3.24
C GLY A 47 0.44 20.16 -4.69
N GLU A 48 0.08 18.92 -5.02
CA GLU A 48 0.32 18.25 -6.31
C GLU A 48 -0.99 17.70 -6.87
N ASP A 49 -1.17 17.73 -8.19
CA ASP A 49 -2.39 17.19 -8.82
C ASP A 49 -2.50 15.67 -8.73
N ALA A 50 -1.38 14.99 -8.56
CA ALA A 50 -1.29 13.55 -8.44
C ALA A 50 -0.14 13.16 -7.51
N VAL A 51 -0.38 12.16 -6.67
CA VAL A 51 0.64 11.55 -5.82
C VAL A 51 0.55 10.04 -5.89
N CYS A 52 1.67 9.38 -5.64
CA CYS A 52 1.73 7.93 -5.50
C CYS A 52 2.39 7.58 -4.17
N HIS A 53 1.69 6.85 -3.31
CA HIS A 53 2.29 6.26 -2.12
C HIS A 53 2.62 4.80 -2.38
N ARG A 54 3.79 4.35 -1.90
CA ARG A 54 4.20 2.95 -1.97
C ARG A 54 4.37 2.40 -0.57
N LEU A 55 3.68 1.29 -0.29
CA LEU A 55 3.92 0.42 0.84
C LEU A 55 4.61 -0.86 0.34
N SER A 56 5.62 -1.32 1.06
CA SER A 56 6.38 -2.53 0.72
C SER A 56 6.38 -3.48 1.91
N LEU A 57 6.00 -4.72 1.66
CA LEU A 57 5.99 -5.82 2.62
C LEU A 57 6.92 -6.89 2.06
N ASP A 58 7.88 -7.36 2.87
CA ASP A 58 8.68 -8.51 2.51
C ASP A 58 7.90 -9.82 2.71
N GLU A 59 8.48 -10.95 2.34
CA GLU A 59 7.85 -12.27 2.46
C GLU A 59 7.39 -12.58 3.89
N ARG A 60 8.19 -12.21 4.91
CA ARG A 60 7.86 -12.47 6.32
C ARG A 60 6.69 -11.61 6.78
N ALA A 61 6.72 -10.32 6.43
CA ALA A 61 5.64 -9.39 6.72
C ALA A 61 4.32 -9.83 6.04
N CYS A 62 4.39 -10.32 4.80
CA CYS A 62 3.26 -10.91 4.10
C CYS A 62 2.68 -12.13 4.86
N ALA A 63 3.53 -13.05 5.30
CA ALA A 63 3.08 -14.23 6.06
C ALA A 63 2.45 -13.84 7.41
N SER A 64 3.07 -12.92 8.15
CA SER A 64 2.54 -12.40 9.42
C SER A 64 1.19 -11.71 9.23
N LEU A 65 1.07 -10.87 8.19
CA LEU A 65 -0.17 -10.16 7.87
C LEU A 65 -1.28 -11.12 7.46
N GLY A 66 -0.97 -12.10 6.60
CA GLY A 66 -1.91 -13.13 6.16
C GLY A 66 -2.41 -13.99 7.31
N GLY A 67 -1.54 -14.34 8.25
CA GLY A 67 -1.91 -15.03 9.49
C GLY A 67 -2.80 -14.19 10.41
N LEU A 68 -2.42 -12.92 10.65
CA LEU A 68 -3.15 -12.00 11.51
C LEU A 68 -4.58 -11.75 11.03
N LEU A 69 -4.76 -11.56 9.72
CA LEU A 69 -6.04 -11.19 9.12
C LEU A 69 -6.84 -12.41 8.63
N GLY A 70 -6.34 -13.63 8.87
CA GLY A 70 -7.03 -14.87 8.51
C GLY A 70 -7.13 -15.11 7.00
N TRP A 71 -6.18 -14.60 6.23
CA TRP A 71 -6.11 -14.78 4.77
C TRP A 71 -5.37 -16.06 4.37
N GLY A 72 -4.56 -16.61 5.27
CA GLY A 72 -3.66 -17.72 4.96
C GLY A 72 -2.69 -17.33 3.85
N ASP A 73 -2.52 -18.22 2.87
CA ASP A 73 -1.55 -18.04 1.77
C ASP A 73 -2.10 -17.24 0.58
N ASP A 74 -3.39 -16.87 0.56
CA ASP A 74 -4.02 -16.08 -0.51
C ASP A 74 -3.97 -14.58 -0.21
N LEU A 75 -2.75 -14.07 -0.02
CA LEU A 75 -2.50 -12.65 0.25
C LEU A 75 -3.10 -11.72 -0.82
N PRO A 76 -2.97 -11.97 -2.14
CA PRO A 76 -3.55 -11.10 -3.15
C PRO A 76 -5.05 -10.89 -2.99
N ARG A 77 -5.81 -11.97 -2.73
CA ARG A 77 -7.26 -11.89 -2.52
C ARG A 77 -7.62 -11.26 -1.19
N GLY A 78 -6.80 -11.50 -0.15
CA GLY A 78 -6.92 -10.83 1.15
C GLY A 78 -6.83 -9.31 1.02
N LEU A 79 -5.81 -8.83 0.31
CA LEU A 79 -5.59 -7.40 0.05
C LEU A 79 -6.71 -6.80 -0.80
N GLU A 80 -7.17 -7.50 -1.85
CA GLU A 80 -8.34 -7.08 -2.62
C GLU A 80 -9.57 -6.87 -1.74
N ARG A 81 -9.87 -7.84 -0.86
CA ARG A 81 -11.00 -7.73 0.08
C ARG A 81 -10.81 -6.59 1.07
N PHE A 82 -9.60 -6.39 1.57
CA PHE A 82 -9.27 -5.30 2.48
C PHE A 82 -9.57 -3.93 1.86
N PHE A 83 -9.04 -3.66 0.67
CA PHE A 83 -9.20 -2.37 -0.01
C PHE A 83 -10.54 -2.18 -0.73
N SER A 84 -11.33 -3.24 -0.90
CA SER A 84 -12.68 -3.15 -1.43
C SER A 84 -13.72 -2.81 -0.36
N ARG A 85 -13.38 -2.97 0.92
CA ARG A 85 -14.26 -2.70 2.05
C ARG A 85 -14.03 -1.27 2.58
N ASP A 86 -15.13 -0.55 2.81
CA ASP A 86 -15.15 0.74 3.52
C ASP A 86 -14.14 1.80 3.00
N GLU A 87 -13.80 1.75 1.70
CA GLU A 87 -12.85 2.66 1.05
C GLU A 87 -11.46 2.70 1.70
N ALA A 88 -11.02 1.57 2.28
CA ALA A 88 -9.74 1.47 2.98
C ALA A 88 -8.55 1.95 2.12
N LEU A 89 -7.57 2.53 2.80
CA LEU A 89 -6.39 3.19 2.26
C LEU A 89 -5.12 2.49 2.72
N LEU A 90 -3.98 2.85 2.11
CA LEU A 90 -2.69 2.35 2.61
C LEU A 90 -2.44 2.71 4.07
N VAL A 91 -2.93 3.87 4.53
CA VAL A 91 -2.79 4.27 5.94
C VAL A 91 -3.52 3.30 6.88
N ASP A 92 -4.67 2.76 6.49
CA ASP A 92 -5.38 1.77 7.31
C ASP A 92 -4.60 0.46 7.42
N LEU A 93 -3.92 0.05 6.34
CA LEU A 93 -3.05 -1.13 6.39
C LEU A 93 -1.77 -0.87 7.18
N ILE A 94 -1.22 0.36 7.11
CA ILE A 94 -0.10 0.79 7.93
C ILE A 94 -0.46 0.73 9.41
N ASP A 95 -1.65 1.21 9.80
CA ASP A 95 -2.14 1.13 11.17
C ASP A 95 -2.24 -0.31 11.67
N VAL A 96 -2.69 -1.24 10.81
CA VAL A 96 -2.71 -2.68 11.13
C VAL A 96 -1.29 -3.20 11.37
N CYS A 97 -0.36 -2.89 10.47
CA CYS A 97 1.04 -3.29 10.63
C CYS A 97 1.65 -2.69 11.90
N ASP A 98 1.38 -1.42 12.19
CA ASP A 98 1.94 -0.71 13.32
C ASP A 98 1.47 -1.29 14.66
N ARG A 99 0.18 -1.65 14.76
CA ARG A 99 -0.41 -2.31 15.94
C ARG A 99 0.09 -3.73 16.13
N ALA A 100 0.38 -4.43 15.04
CA ALA A 100 0.84 -5.82 15.06
C ALA A 100 2.37 -5.94 15.13
N GLY A 101 3.12 -4.84 15.03
CA GLY A 101 4.59 -4.86 14.95
C GLY A 101 5.12 -5.48 13.66
N ILE A 102 4.33 -5.49 12.57
CA ILE A 102 4.74 -6.05 11.28
C ILE A 102 5.61 -5.01 10.55
N PRO A 103 6.85 -5.34 10.15
CA PRO A 103 7.74 -4.41 9.48
C PRO A 103 7.24 -4.07 8.06
N TYR A 104 7.43 -2.83 7.65
CA TYR A 104 7.11 -2.35 6.31
C TYR A 104 8.02 -1.19 5.89
N GLY A 105 8.15 -1.01 4.58
CA GLY A 105 8.73 0.19 3.99
C GLY A 105 7.65 1.09 3.40
N PHE A 106 7.67 2.38 3.71
CA PHE A 106 6.73 3.36 3.15
C PHE A 106 7.47 4.52 2.48
N CYS A 107 7.01 4.93 1.29
CA CYS A 107 7.47 6.17 0.68
C CYS A 107 6.37 6.89 -0.09
N SER A 108 6.39 8.21 -0.01
CA SER A 108 5.59 9.08 -0.87
C SER A 108 6.39 9.46 -2.12
N MET A 109 5.79 9.27 -3.29
CA MET A 109 6.35 9.58 -4.60
C MET A 109 5.46 10.65 -5.25
N GLY A 110 5.88 11.90 -5.09
CA GLY A 110 5.22 13.12 -5.56
C GLY A 110 5.81 14.34 -4.84
N GLY A 111 6.24 15.35 -5.60
CA GLY A 111 6.72 16.67 -5.15
C GLY A 111 8.00 16.74 -4.29
N GLY A 112 9.17 16.95 -4.93
CA GLY A 112 10.40 17.60 -4.40
C GLY A 112 11.16 16.99 -3.20
N THR A 113 10.46 16.37 -2.26
CA THR A 113 10.98 15.84 -1.00
C THR A 113 10.40 14.45 -0.81
N GLY A 114 11.06 13.45 -1.40
CA GLY A 114 10.74 12.04 -1.15
C GLY A 114 11.03 11.71 0.31
N ALA A 115 10.04 11.85 1.19
CA ALA A 115 10.13 11.35 2.55
C ALA A 115 10.00 9.82 2.50
N MET A 116 11.12 9.15 2.77
CA MET A 116 11.17 7.71 2.98
C MET A 116 11.03 7.46 4.49
N VAL A 117 10.01 6.70 4.89
CA VAL A 117 9.84 6.24 6.27
C VAL A 117 10.08 4.75 6.29
N GLN A 118 11.15 4.33 6.96
CA GLN A 118 11.50 2.92 7.14
C GLN A 118 11.32 2.58 8.62
N ARG A 119 10.38 1.68 8.93
CA ARG A 119 10.24 1.13 10.28
C ARG A 119 11.02 -0.19 10.33
N GLY A 120 12.20 -0.15 10.94
CA GLY A 120 12.96 -1.36 11.29
C GLY A 120 12.46 -1.95 12.62
N GLU A 121 12.66 -3.25 12.82
CA GLU A 121 12.37 -3.89 14.11
C GLU A 121 13.10 -3.16 15.25
N PRO A 122 12.49 -3.03 16.45
CA PRO A 122 13.23 -2.55 17.60
C PRO A 122 14.40 -3.51 17.87
N ALA A 123 15.61 -2.98 17.91
CA ALA A 123 16.77 -3.73 18.33
C ALA A 123 16.68 -3.98 19.85
N GLY A 124 16.37 -5.22 20.24
CA GLY A 124 16.47 -5.68 21.64
C GLY A 124 15.18 -6.25 22.20
#